data_AF-A0A7C5SZR9-F1
#
_entry.id   AF-A0A7C5SZR9-F1
#
_cell.length_a   1.000
_cell.length_b   1.000
_cell.length_c   1.000
_cell.angle_alpha   90.00
_cell.angle_beta   90.00
_cell.angle_gamma   90.00
#
_symmetry.space_group_name_H-M   'P 1'
#
loop_
_entity.id
_entity.type
_entity.pdbx_description
1 polymer ?
#
loop_
_entity_poly.entity_id
_entity_poly.type
_entity_poly.pdbx_seq_one_letter_code
_entity_poly.pdbx_strand_id
1 'polypeptide(L)'
;MRRYFLFGLIFLGISVFVWLVLHSGPREIWEKARALPLWALGFLFLLEFLGLCFWAASWGALLWAAGIRARPLTVLSAAMAGYAVSYLTPVSYLGGEPVRGWLILRKTGGGVPPLAGTLVWD
;
A
#
# COMPACT_ATOMS: atom_id res chain seq x y z
N MET A 1 13.84 26.01 13.30
CA MET A 1 13.94 26.16 11.84
C MET A 1 13.37 24.96 11.05
N ARG A 2 13.76 23.70 11.32
CA ARG A 2 13.24 22.50 10.61
C ARG A 2 11.71 22.36 10.58
N ARG A 3 11.02 22.67 11.68
CA ARG A 3 9.55 22.61 11.76
C ARG A 3 8.85 23.62 10.82
N TYR A 4 9.31 24.88 10.81
CA TYR A 4 8.75 25.91 9.93
C TYR A 4 8.97 25.59 8.45
N PHE A 5 10.11 24.98 8.10
CA PHE A 5 10.38 24.49 6.75
C PHE A 5 9.41 23.37 6.33
N LEU A 6 9.17 22.39 7.21
CA LEU A 6 8.19 21.32 6.96
C LEU A 6 6.77 21.87 6.78
N PHE A 7 6.34 22.81 7.63
CA PHE A 7 5.06 23.47 7.46
C PHE A 7 4.97 24.26 6.14
N GLY A 8 6.07 24.91 5.73
CA GLY A 8 6.15 25.59 4.43
C GLY A 8 5.97 24.62 3.25
N LEU A 9 6.60 23.44 3.29
CA LEU A 9 6.44 22.41 2.25
C LEU A 9 5.02 21.85 2.19
N ILE A 10 4.41 21.57 3.35
CA ILE A 10 3.02 21.09 3.41
C ILE A 10 2.08 22.16 2.85
N PHE A 11 2.27 23.43 3.25
CA PHE A 11 1.46 24.53 2.75
C PHE A 11 1.63 24.73 1.23
N LEU A 12 2.86 24.62 0.73
CA LEU A 12 3.14 24.66 -0.71
C LEU A 12 2.43 23.52 -1.44
N GLY A 13 2.53 22.29 -0.94
CA GLY A 13 1.86 21.12 -1.52
C GLY A 13 0.34 21.29 -1.57
N ILE A 14 -0.27 21.74 -0.47
CA ILE A 14 -1.71 22.03 -0.42
C ILE A 14 -2.07 23.16 -1.38
N SER A 15 -1.28 24.23 -1.43
CA SER A 15 -1.54 25.37 -2.30
C SER A 15 -1.47 24.97 -3.78
N VAL A 16 -0.47 24.18 -4.17
CA VAL A 16 -0.35 23.64 -5.53
C VAL A 16 -1.51 22.71 -5.85
N PHE A 17 -1.91 21.83 -4.92
CA PHE A 17 -3.06 20.95 -5.12
C PHE A 17 -4.37 21.72 -5.30
N VAL A 18 -4.64 22.70 -4.43
CA VAL A 18 -5.84 23.56 -4.53
C VAL A 18 -5.82 24.34 -5.84
N TRP A 19 -4.67 24.91 -6.21
CA TRP A 19 -4.51 25.61 -7.48
C TRP A 19 -4.81 24.69 -8.67
N LEU A 20 -4.29 23.45 -8.67
CA LEU A 20 -4.58 22.46 -9.73
C LEU A 20 -6.06 22.13 -9.82
N VAL A 21 -6.75 21.90 -8.70
CA VAL A 21 -8.18 21.60 -8.67
C VAL A 21 -9.01 22.77 -9.21
N LEU A 22 -8.68 24.01 -8.77
CA LEU A 22 -9.37 25.21 -9.24
C LEU A 22 -9.11 25.48 -10.72
N HIS A 23 -7.86 25.30 -11.17
CA HIS A 23 -7.46 25.50 -12.56
C HIS A 23 -8.09 24.47 -13.51
N SER A 24 -8.23 23.23 -13.06
CA SER A 24 -8.84 22.14 -13.85
C SER A 24 -10.37 22.18 -13.86
N GLY A 25 -10.99 23.08 -13.09
CA GLY A 25 -12.44 23.17 -12.96
C GLY A 25 -13.01 22.06 -12.05
N PRO A 26 -13.35 22.35 -10.77
CA PRO A 26 -13.85 21.32 -9.85
C PRO A 26 -15.15 20.67 -10.34
N ARG A 27 -15.97 21.41 -11.09
CA ARG A 27 -17.18 20.90 -11.72
C ARG A 27 -16.87 19.87 -12.82
N GLU A 28 -15.87 20.15 -13.65
CA GLU A 28 -15.47 19.23 -14.73
C GLU A 28 -14.89 17.93 -14.18
N ILE A 29 -14.06 18.03 -13.13
CA ILE A 29 -13.54 16.86 -12.39
C ILE A 29 -14.72 16.01 -11.88
N TRP A 30 -15.70 16.64 -11.24
CA TRP A 30 -16.87 15.95 -10.69
C TRP A 30 -17.76 15.32 -11.76
N GLU A 31 -17.96 16.00 -12.90
CA GLU A 31 -18.74 15.47 -14.02
C GLU A 31 -18.03 14.27 -14.66
N LYS A 32 -16.70 14.33 -14.87
CA LYS A 32 -15.92 13.19 -15.37
C LYS A 32 -15.89 12.01 -14.38
N ALA A 33 -15.77 12.29 -13.08
CA ALA A 33 -15.83 11.25 -12.05
C ALA A 33 -17.18 10.52 -12.05
N ARG A 34 -18.29 11.25 -12.21
CA ARG A 34 -19.64 10.65 -12.31
C ARG A 34 -19.89 9.94 -13.63
N ALA A 35 -19.26 10.37 -14.71
CA ALA A 35 -19.37 9.72 -16.02
C ALA A 35 -18.61 8.39 -16.07
N LEU A 36 -17.77 8.09 -15.08
CA LEU A 36 -17.00 6.85 -15.05
C LEU A 36 -17.92 5.65 -14.79
N PRO A 37 -18.00 4.68 -15.72
CA PRO A 37 -18.92 3.57 -15.56
C PRO A 37 -18.42 2.57 -14.52
N LEU A 38 -19.34 1.96 -13.76
CA LEU A 38 -19.01 1.01 -12.69
C LEU A 38 -18.17 -0.19 -13.17
N TRP A 39 -18.36 -0.63 -14.42
CA TRP A 39 -17.55 -1.72 -14.97
C TRP A 39 -16.08 -1.33 -15.13
N ALA A 40 -15.78 -0.06 -15.46
CA ALA A 40 -14.40 0.42 -15.58
C ALA A 40 -13.74 0.49 -14.20
N LEU A 41 -14.49 0.91 -13.17
CA LEU A 41 -14.04 0.83 -11.78
C LEU A 41 -13.78 -0.62 -11.35
N GLY A 42 -14.68 -1.54 -11.69
CA GLY A 42 -14.50 -2.97 -11.42
C GLY A 42 -13.27 -3.55 -12.12
N PHE A 43 -13.02 -3.15 -13.36
CA PHE A 43 -11.84 -3.57 -14.12
C PHE A 43 -10.54 -3.01 -13.51
N LEU A 44 -10.52 -1.73 -13.13
CA LEU A 44 -9.36 -1.13 -12.43
C LEU A 44 -9.10 -1.84 -11.10
N PHE A 45 -10.15 -2.08 -10.31
CA PHE A 45 -10.05 -2.83 -9.06
C PHE A 45 -9.50 -4.25 -9.29
N LEU A 46 -9.97 -4.94 -10.33
CA LEU A 46 -9.48 -6.26 -10.68
C LEU A 46 -7.98 -6.24 -11.03
N LEU A 47 -7.54 -5.29 -11.85
CA LEU A 47 -6.12 -5.15 -12.21
C LEU A 47 -5.26 -4.87 -10.97
N GLU A 48 -5.70 -3.97 -10.09
CA GLU A 48 -5.00 -3.67 -8.85
C GLU A 48 -4.94 -4.90 -7.93
N PHE A 49 -6.06 -5.61 -7.78
CA PHE A 49 -6.14 -6.82 -6.98
C PHE A 49 -5.25 -7.94 -7.53
N LEU A 50 -5.16 -8.09 -8.86
CA LEU A 50 -4.24 -9.03 -9.49
C LEU A 50 -2.78 -8.64 -9.24
N GLY A 51 -2.44 -7.35 -9.36
CA GLY A 51 -1.14 -6.82 -8.99
C GLY A 51 -0.77 -7.16 -7.55
N LEU A 52 -1.71 -6.95 -6.61
CA LEU A 52 -1.55 -7.32 -5.21
C LEU A 52 -1.37 -8.82 -5.00
N CYS A 53 -2.09 -9.66 -5.75
CA CYS A 53 -1.93 -11.11 -5.71
C CYS A 53 -0.54 -11.54 -6.19
N PHE A 54 -0.03 -10.95 -7.29
CA PHE A 54 1.32 -11.25 -7.78
C PHE A 54 2.40 -10.81 -6.80
N TRP A 55 2.25 -9.63 -6.19
CA TRP A 55 3.14 -9.17 -5.14
C TRP A 55 3.11 -10.10 -3.92
N ALA A 56 1.92 -10.50 -3.45
CA ALA A 56 1.79 -11.45 -2.36
C ALA A 56 2.39 -12.82 -2.70
N ALA A 57 2.27 -13.29 -3.94
CA ALA A 57 2.89 -14.53 -4.39
C ALA A 57 4.42 -14.44 -4.42
N SER A 58 4.97 -13.32 -4.91
CA SER A 58 6.40 -13.02 -4.88
C SER A 58 6.95 -13.06 -3.45
N TRP A 59 6.29 -12.37 -2.53
CA TRP A 59 6.67 -12.40 -1.11
C TRP A 59 6.50 -13.79 -0.49
N GLY A 60 5.48 -14.54 -0.89
CA GLY A 60 5.29 -15.94 -0.51
C GLY A 60 6.48 -16.83 -0.91
N ALA A 61 7.09 -16.61 -2.07
CA ALA A 61 8.28 -17.31 -2.50
C ALA A 61 9.50 -16.97 -1.64
N LEU A 62 9.66 -15.70 -1.25
CA LEU A 62 10.71 -15.27 -0.31
C LEU A 62 10.53 -15.90 1.07
N LEU A 63 9.31 -15.93 1.61
CA LEU A 63 8.99 -16.60 2.87
C LEU A 63 9.35 -18.09 2.81
N TRP A 64 8.99 -18.75 1.72
CA TRP A 64 9.31 -20.17 1.51
C TRP A 64 10.82 -20.42 1.48
N ALA A 65 11.58 -19.58 0.77
CA ALA A 65 13.04 -19.64 0.71
C ALA A 65 13.70 -19.36 2.08
N ALA A 66 13.10 -18.49 2.89
CA ALA A 66 13.52 -18.19 4.26
C ALA A 66 13.09 -19.27 5.28
N GLY A 67 12.50 -20.38 4.84
CA GLY A 67 12.04 -21.47 5.70
C GLY A 67 10.69 -21.22 6.40
N ILE A 68 10.00 -20.11 6.11
CA ILE A 68 8.71 -19.75 6.70
C ILE A 68 7.59 -20.32 5.82
N ARG A 69 6.95 -21.40 6.28
CA ARG A 69 5.84 -22.05 5.55
C ARG A 69 4.51 -21.43 5.93
N ALA A 70 4.03 -20.48 5.12
CA ALA A 70 2.70 -19.91 5.23
C ALA A 70 1.75 -20.46 4.15
N ARG A 71 0.46 -20.59 4.45
CA ARG A 71 -0.56 -20.91 3.43
C ARG A 71 -0.75 -19.71 2.50
N PRO A 72 -0.99 -19.89 1.18
CA PRO A 72 -1.14 -18.78 0.23
C PRO A 72 -2.17 -17.73 0.67
N LEU A 73 -3.33 -18.16 1.17
CA LEU A 73 -4.36 -17.25 1.69
C LEU A 73 -3.90 -16.44 2.91
N THR A 74 -3.00 -17.00 3.73
CA THR A 74 -2.42 -16.27 4.87
C THR A 74 -1.47 -15.19 4.39
N VAL A 75 -0.63 -15.50 3.39
CA VAL A 75 0.27 -14.52 2.75
C VAL A 75 -0.53 -13.40 2.10
N LEU A 76 -1.54 -13.74 1.30
CA LEU A 76 -2.41 -12.76 0.66
C LEU A 76 -3.13 -11.88 1.68
N SER A 77 -3.72 -12.46 2.74
CA SER A 77 -4.41 -11.67 3.78
C SER A 77 -3.45 -10.71 4.52
N ALA A 78 -2.22 -11.15 4.78
CA ALA A 78 -1.22 -10.32 5.43
C ALA A 78 -0.76 -9.20 4.48
N ALA A 79 -0.50 -9.53 3.21
CA ALA A 79 -0.14 -8.55 2.18
C ALA A 79 -1.24 -7.49 1.99
N MET A 80 -2.52 -7.89 1.93
CA MET A 80 -3.66 -6.96 1.85
C MET A 80 -3.72 -6.02 3.06
N ALA A 81 -3.54 -6.55 4.27
CA ALA A 81 -3.52 -5.74 5.49
C ALA A 81 -2.34 -4.75 5.49
N GLY A 82 -1.16 -5.20 5.08
CA GLY A 82 0.01 -4.35 4.90
C GLY A 82 -0.27 -3.24 3.87
N TYR A 83 -0.74 -3.61 2.69
CA TYR A 83 -1.08 -2.66 1.63
C TYR A 83 -2.07 -1.58 2.12
N ALA A 84 -3.16 -1.98 2.79
CA ALA A 84 -4.13 -1.04 3.34
C ALA A 84 -3.53 -0.05 4.35
N VAL A 85 -2.67 -0.55 5.27
CA VAL A 85 -1.99 0.31 6.24
C VAL A 85 -1.01 1.26 5.54
N SER A 86 -0.22 0.76 4.59
CA SER A 86 0.72 1.58 3.81
C SER A 86 0.03 2.74 3.10
N TYR A 87 -1.16 2.54 2.54
CA TYR A 87 -1.94 3.61 1.89
C TYR A 87 -2.53 4.64 2.87
N LEU A 88 -2.71 4.26 4.14
CA LEU A 88 -3.20 5.18 5.17
C LEU A 88 -2.07 5.91 5.91
N THR A 89 -0.88 5.32 5.99
CA THR A 89 0.23 5.86 6.76
C THR A 89 1.20 6.67 5.90
N PRO A 90 1.46 7.96 6.19
CA PRO A 90 2.34 8.81 5.40
C PRO A 90 3.82 8.61 5.72
N VAL A 91 4.25 7.39 6.07
CA VAL A 91 5.62 7.09 6.51
C VAL A 91 6.17 5.87 5.76
N SER A 92 7.14 6.11 4.87
CA SER A 92 7.90 5.06 4.20
C SER A 92 8.63 4.19 5.24
N TYR A 93 8.63 2.86 5.05
CA TYR A 93 9.30 1.86 5.92
C TYR A 93 8.75 1.65 7.35
N LEU A 94 7.69 2.35 7.74
CA LEU A 94 6.97 2.14 9.01
C LEU A 94 5.45 1.95 8.83
N GLY A 95 5.02 1.72 7.59
CA GLY A 95 3.62 1.55 7.24
C GLY A 95 3.14 0.11 7.43
N GLY A 96 2.77 -0.53 6.32
CA GLY A 96 2.18 -1.87 6.33
C GLY A 96 3.12 -3.04 6.58
N GLU A 97 4.44 -2.83 6.44
CA GLU A 97 5.42 -3.90 6.50
C GLU A 97 5.53 -4.55 7.89
N PRO A 98 5.59 -3.78 8.99
CA PRO A 98 5.52 -4.36 10.34
C PRO A 98 4.21 -5.12 10.57
N VAL A 99 3.08 -4.62 10.03
CA VAL A 99 1.76 -5.23 10.22
C VAL A 99 1.67 -6.58 9.53
N ARG A 100 2.01 -6.66 8.23
CA ARG A 100 1.98 -7.94 7.49
C ARG A 100 3.01 -8.93 8.04
N GLY A 101 4.19 -8.46 8.44
CA GLY A 101 5.21 -9.29 9.08
C GLY A 101 4.69 -9.90 10.39
N TRP A 102 4.12 -9.08 11.26
CA TRP A 102 3.54 -9.53 12.52
C TRP A 102 2.40 -10.54 12.31
N LEU A 103 1.54 -10.34 11.32
CA LEU A 103 0.47 -11.28 10.98
C LEU A 103 1.02 -12.64 10.55
N ILE A 104 2.05 -12.67 9.71
CA ILE A 104 2.73 -13.92 9.33
C ILE A 104 3.34 -14.60 10.55
N LEU A 105 4.09 -13.84 11.36
CA LEU A 105 4.75 -14.35 12.55
C LEU A 105 3.75 -15.03 13.51
N ARG A 106 2.60 -14.38 13.76
CA ARG A 106 1.54 -14.94 14.60
C ARG A 106 0.92 -16.21 14.03
N LYS A 107 0.84 -16.34 12.70
CA LYS A 107 0.19 -17.48 12.03
C LYS A 107 1.12 -18.67 11.84
N THR A 108 2.42 -18.44 11.70
CA THR A 108 3.41 -19.48 11.38
C THR A 108 4.36 -19.81 12.53
N GLY A 109 4.49 -18.94 13.53
CA GLY A 109 5.44 -19.11 14.63
C GLY A 109 6.91 -19.01 14.20
N GLY A 110 7.20 -18.43 13.03
CA GLY A 110 8.56 -18.30 12.49
C GLY A 110 9.48 -17.41 13.34
N GLY A 111 10.77 -17.35 12.99
CA GLY A 111 11.73 -16.43 13.61
C GLY A 111 11.61 -15.01 13.05
N VAL A 112 11.81 -14.00 13.90
CA VAL A 112 11.83 -12.58 13.49
C VAL A 112 12.96 -12.26 12.49
N PRO A 113 14.21 -12.74 12.67
CA PRO A 113 15.31 -12.42 11.75
C PRO A 113 15.10 -12.87 10.28
N PRO A 114 14.70 -14.13 9.98
CA PRO A 114 14.46 -14.54 8.59
C PRO A 114 13.28 -13.79 7.96
N LEU A 115 12.24 -13.47 8.75
CA LEU A 115 11.11 -12.67 8.28
C LEU A 115 11.51 -11.23 7.94
N ALA A 116 12.35 -10.60 8.76
CA ALA A 116 12.82 -9.24 8.49
C ALA A 116 13.58 -9.16 7.16
N GLY A 117 14.35 -10.21 6.83
CA GLY A 117 14.99 -10.33 5.52
C GLY A 117 13.98 -10.31 4.38
N THR A 118 12.86 -11.02 4.49
CA THR A 118 11.87 -11.07 3.39
C THR A 118 11.04 -9.79 3.23
N LEU A 119 11.06 -8.87 4.21
CA LEU A 119 10.34 -7.59 4.16
C LEU A 119 11.16 -6.44 3.57
N VAL A 120 12.47 -6.64 3.38
CA VAL A 120 13.37 -5.65 2.77
C VAL A 120 13.51 -5.88 1.26
N TRP A 121 13.27 -7.12 0.81
CA TRP A 121 13.56 -7.60 -0.55
C TRP A 121 12.32 -7.94 -1.37
N ASP A 122 11.11 -7.62 -0.89
CA ASP A 122 9.85 -7.95 -1.56
C ASP A 122 9.30 -6.86 -2.50
#